data_AF-A0A9W9U9F3-F1
#
_entry.id   AF-A0A9W9U9F3-F1
#
_cell.length_a   1.000
_cell.length_b   1.000
_cell.length_c   1.000
_cell.angle_alpha   90.00
_cell.angle_beta   90.00
_cell.angle_gamma   90.00
#
_symmetry.space_group_name_H-M   'P 1'
#
loop_
_entity.id
_entity.type
_entity.pdbx_description
1 polymer ?
#
loop_
_entity_poly.entity_id
_entity_poly.type
_entity_poly.pdbx_seq_one_letter_code
_entity_poly.pdbx_strand_id
1 'polypeptide(L)'
;MDESFNERMHLLTFLKLMEPGWFMRLMVLGAQGVFFNGFFISYVLSPRICHRFVGYLEEEAVITYTRAIEEIEAGELPGWDNITAPSIAVEYWKMPEENRTMRDLIMYIRADEAKHREVNHTLSNLNQASDPNPYQIEYADPSKPHPTKSLQNPKSTGWEKSAIFK
;
A
#
# COMPACT_ATOMS: atom_id res chain seq x y z
N MET A 1 11.24 -4.31 -2.16
CA MET A 1 11.84 -3.77 -0.91
C MET A 1 11.16 -2.47 -0.50
N ASP A 2 10.80 -1.61 -1.46
CA ASP A 2 10.12 -0.34 -1.15
C ASP A 2 8.73 -0.55 -0.49
N GLU A 3 7.90 -1.47 -1.00
CA GLU A 3 6.55 -1.79 -0.47
C GLU A 3 6.58 -2.29 0.98
N SER A 4 7.35 -3.34 1.28
CA SER A 4 7.48 -3.87 2.65
C SER A 4 8.00 -2.84 3.66
N PHE A 5 8.80 -1.87 3.19
CA PHE A 5 9.26 -0.77 4.04
C PHE A 5 8.13 0.23 4.28
N ASN A 6 7.37 0.58 3.24
CA ASN A 6 6.21 1.47 3.32
C ASN A 6 5.14 0.92 4.29
N GLU A 7 4.75 -0.35 4.15
CA GLU A 7 3.83 -1.03 5.07
C GLU A 7 4.29 -0.98 6.54
N ARG A 8 5.60 -1.19 6.75
CA ARG A 8 6.19 -1.07 8.09
C ARG A 8 6.09 0.35 8.63
N MET A 9 6.21 1.37 7.79
CA MET A 9 6.05 2.76 8.20
C MET A 9 4.61 3.09 8.57
N HIS A 10 3.61 2.49 7.91
CA HIS A 10 2.21 2.59 8.34
C HIS A 10 2.03 2.00 9.73
N LEU A 11 2.51 0.77 9.96
CA LEU A 11 2.44 0.12 11.26
C LEU A 11 3.08 0.98 12.36
N LEU A 12 4.31 1.46 12.15
CA LEU A 12 5.02 2.27 13.14
C LEU A 12 4.31 3.60 13.42
N THR A 13 3.68 4.19 12.40
CA THR A 13 2.88 5.39 12.53
C THR A 13 1.66 5.14 13.43
N PHE A 14 0.89 4.07 13.19
CA PHE A 14 -0.26 3.74 14.03
C PHE A 14 0.13 3.33 15.45
N LEU A 15 1.27 2.67 15.64
CA LEU A 15 1.79 2.35 16.97
C LEU A 15 2.20 3.58 17.79
N LYS A 16 2.51 4.71 17.13
CA LYS A 16 2.72 6.00 17.81
C LYS A 16 1.43 6.67 18.24
N LEU A 17 0.32 6.36 17.58
CA LEU A 17 -1.00 6.85 17.95
C LEU A 17 -1.65 6.00 19.04
N MET A 18 -1.41 4.68 19.02
CA MET A 18 -1.96 3.75 20.00
C MET A 18 -0.98 2.63 20.36
N GLU A 19 -0.69 2.47 21.65
CA GLU A 19 0.11 1.35 22.13
C GLU A 19 -0.75 0.08 22.27
N PRO A 20 -0.42 -1.02 21.57
CA PRO A 20 -1.19 -2.25 21.66
C PRO A 20 -0.90 -2.95 23.00
N GLY A 21 -1.96 -3.45 23.63
CA GLY A 21 -1.87 -4.29 24.83
C GLY A 21 -1.22 -5.65 24.55
N TRP A 22 -0.84 -6.37 25.62
CA TRP A 22 -0.13 -7.65 25.53
C TRP A 22 -0.89 -8.73 24.73
N PHE A 23 -2.21 -8.76 24.83
CA PHE A 23 -3.05 -9.70 24.08
C PHE A 23 -2.99 -9.43 22.57
N MET A 24 -3.13 -8.17 22.16
CA MET A 24 -3.02 -7.78 20.75
C MET A 24 -1.63 -8.12 20.20
N ARG A 25 -0.56 -7.86 20.98
CA ARG A 25 0.81 -8.22 20.59
C ARG A 25 0.95 -9.74 20.37
N LEU A 26 0.39 -10.56 21.25
CA LEU A 26 0.40 -12.01 21.09
C LEU A 26 -0.36 -12.46 19.83
N MET A 27 -1.52 -11.87 19.57
CA MET A 27 -2.31 -12.14 18.36
C MET A 27 -1.54 -11.79 17.09
N VAL A 28 -0.88 -10.63 17.06
CA VAL A 28 -0.04 -10.21 15.92
C VAL A 28 1.12 -11.19 15.69
N LEU A 29 1.82 -11.63 16.75
CA LEU A 29 2.89 -12.62 16.63
C LEU A 29 2.38 -13.96 16.10
N GLY A 30 1.22 -14.41 16.59
CA GLY A 30 0.57 -15.63 16.09
C GLY A 30 0.17 -15.53 14.62
N ALA A 31 -0.48 -14.42 14.24
CA ALA A 31 -0.89 -14.15 12.87
C ALA A 31 0.33 -14.08 11.93
N GLN A 32 1.41 -13.40 12.33
CA GLN A 32 2.66 -13.35 11.57
C GLN A 32 3.26 -14.75 11.40
N GLY A 33 3.27 -15.58 12.45
CA GLY A 33 3.75 -16.96 12.38
C GLY A 33 2.98 -17.80 11.36
N VAL A 34 1.65 -17.71 11.34
CA VAL A 34 0.82 -18.46 10.39
C VAL A 34 0.94 -17.87 8.97
N PHE A 35 0.73 -16.56 8.83
CA PHE A 35 0.67 -15.90 7.54
C PHE A 35 2.02 -15.95 6.81
N PHE A 36 3.14 -15.70 7.50
CA PHE A 36 4.47 -15.74 6.89
C PHE A 36 4.75 -17.12 6.27
N ASN A 37 4.54 -18.20 7.03
CA ASN A 37 4.81 -19.55 6.54
C ASN A 37 3.86 -19.97 5.41
N GLY A 38 2.57 -19.68 5.56
CA GLY A 38 1.57 -19.98 4.53
C GLY A 38 1.80 -19.20 3.24
N PHE A 39 2.08 -17.91 3.35
CA PHE A 39 2.35 -17.05 2.20
C PHE A 39 3.68 -17.42 1.54
N PHE A 40 4.73 -17.75 2.30
CA PHE A 40 6.00 -18.24 1.76
C PHE A 40 5.81 -19.49 0.88
N ILE A 41 5.11 -20.51 1.38
CA ILE A 41 4.83 -21.73 0.62
C ILE A 41 4.00 -21.40 -0.62
N SER A 42 2.96 -20.57 -0.46
CA SER A 42 2.10 -20.15 -1.56
C SER A 42 2.90 -19.43 -2.66
N TYR A 43 3.88 -18.60 -2.27
CA TYR A 43 4.72 -17.86 -3.20
C TYR A 43 5.67 -18.76 -3.98
N VAL A 44 6.22 -19.80 -3.34
CA VAL A 44 7.03 -20.83 -4.02
C VAL A 44 6.18 -21.58 -5.07
N LEU A 45 4.91 -21.85 -4.76
CA LEU A 45 4.01 -22.57 -5.67
C LEU A 45 3.48 -21.68 -6.81
N SER A 46 3.07 -20.44 -6.50
CA SER A 46 2.50 -19.51 -7.46
C SER A 46 2.65 -18.06 -7.03
N PRO A 47 3.73 -17.38 -7.46
CA PRO A 47 3.91 -15.95 -7.24
C PRO A 47 2.76 -15.12 -7.84
N ARG A 48 2.20 -15.59 -8.96
CA ARG A 48 1.07 -14.93 -9.64
C ARG A 48 -0.17 -14.84 -8.75
N ILE A 49 -0.52 -15.93 -8.06
CA ILE A 49 -1.67 -15.95 -7.15
C ILE A 49 -1.38 -15.05 -5.94
N CYS A 50 -0.18 -15.10 -5.38
CA CYS A 50 0.23 -14.23 -4.27
C CYS A 50 0.11 -12.75 -4.63
N HIS A 51 0.65 -12.32 -5.77
CA HIS A 51 0.49 -10.94 -6.24
C HIS A 51 -0.98 -10.56 -6.48
N ARG A 52 -1.77 -11.46 -7.05
CA ARG A 52 -3.21 -11.18 -7.23
C ARG A 52 -3.94 -11.03 -5.89
N PHE A 53 -3.62 -11.90 -4.93
CA PHE A 53 -4.19 -11.88 -3.59
C PHE A 53 -3.86 -10.58 -2.86
N VAL A 54 -2.58 -10.17 -2.85
CA VAL A 54 -2.15 -8.89 -2.27
C VAL A 54 -2.83 -7.74 -2.98
N GLY A 55 -2.91 -7.73 -4.31
CA GLY A 55 -3.64 -6.68 -5.05
C GLY A 55 -5.08 -6.48 -4.57
N TYR A 56 -5.81 -7.56 -4.27
CA TYR A 56 -7.15 -7.47 -3.69
C TYR A 56 -7.16 -7.02 -2.22
N LEU A 57 -6.15 -7.37 -1.42
CA LEU A 57 -6.01 -6.78 -0.08
C LEU A 57 -5.84 -5.26 -0.15
N GLU A 58 -5.05 -4.78 -1.10
CA GLU A 58 -4.85 -3.35 -1.31
C GLU A 58 -6.11 -2.65 -1.86
N GLU A 59 -6.94 -3.34 -2.67
CA GLU A 59 -8.26 -2.82 -3.04
C GLU A 59 -9.13 -2.56 -1.81
N GLU A 60 -9.20 -3.52 -0.88
CA GLU A 60 -9.96 -3.37 0.36
C GLU A 60 -9.33 -2.32 1.30
N ALA A 61 -8.00 -2.19 1.31
CA ALA A 61 -7.31 -1.15 2.06
C ALA A 61 -7.69 0.26 1.54
N VAL A 62 -7.66 0.46 0.21
CA VAL A 62 -8.08 1.73 -0.41
C VAL A 62 -9.54 2.06 -0.09
N ILE A 63 -10.44 1.07 -0.11
CA ILE A 63 -11.85 1.24 0.26
C ILE A 63 -11.95 1.63 1.74
N THR A 64 -11.25 0.92 2.62
CA THR A 64 -11.27 1.14 4.07
C THR A 64 -10.81 2.55 4.41
N TYR A 65 -9.68 3.00 3.87
CA TYR A 65 -9.17 4.35 4.12
C TYR A 65 -10.03 5.44 3.46
N THR A 66 -10.70 5.14 2.35
CA THR A 66 -11.69 6.07 1.77
C THR A 66 -12.86 6.29 2.72
N ARG A 67 -13.41 5.21 3.27
CA ARG A 67 -14.49 5.30 4.28
C ARG A 67 -14.04 6.04 5.53
N ALA A 68 -12.83 5.75 6.03
CA ALA A 68 -12.30 6.45 7.20
C ALA A 68 -12.17 7.96 6.95
N ILE A 69 -11.75 8.40 5.75
CA ILE A 69 -11.72 9.82 5.39
C ILE A 69 -13.14 10.41 5.38
N GLU A 70 -14.10 9.73 4.77
CA GLU A 70 -15.51 10.16 4.72
C GLU A 70 -16.11 10.31 6.12
N GLU A 71 -15.86 9.35 7.01
CA GLU A 71 -16.32 9.36 8.40
C GLU A 71 -15.67 10.49 9.22
N ILE A 72 -14.38 10.81 8.97
CA ILE A 72 -13.72 11.98 9.58
C ILE A 72 -14.36 13.29 9.08
N GLU A 73 -14.57 13.42 7.78
CA GLU A 73 -15.16 14.63 7.18
C GLU A 73 -16.61 14.85 7.62
N ALA A 74 -17.35 13.76 7.89
CA ALA A 74 -18.70 13.80 8.43
C ALA A 74 -18.75 14.08 9.94
N GLY A 75 -17.61 14.06 10.65
CA GLY A 75 -17.55 14.22 12.10
C GLY A 75 -18.05 13.00 12.88
N GLU A 76 -18.04 11.81 12.26
CA GLU A 76 -18.53 10.56 12.84
C GLU A 76 -17.47 9.85 13.70
N LEU A 77 -16.21 10.31 13.64
CA LEU A 77 -15.08 9.78 14.41
C LEU A 77 -14.60 10.78 15.48
N PRO A 78 -15.37 10.96 16.57
CA PRO A 78 -15.01 11.89 17.63
C PRO A 78 -13.66 11.51 18.24
N GLY A 79 -12.74 12.48 18.25
CA GLY A 79 -11.38 12.32 18.74
C GLY A 79 -10.32 12.22 17.64
N TRP A 80 -10.70 12.10 16.36
CA TRP A 80 -9.75 12.10 15.24
C TRP A 80 -9.49 13.50 14.69
N ASP A 81 -10.43 14.43 14.90
CA ASP A 81 -10.38 15.81 14.38
C ASP A 81 -9.19 16.64 14.89
N ASN A 82 -8.70 16.31 16.09
CA ASN A 82 -7.62 17.05 16.76
C ASN A 82 -6.29 16.27 16.82
N ILE A 83 -6.19 15.13 16.13
CA ILE A 83 -4.95 14.34 16.11
C ILE A 83 -4.03 14.89 15.03
N THR A 84 -2.87 15.37 15.46
CA THR A 84 -1.77 15.69 14.55
C THR A 84 -1.02 14.41 14.18
N ALA A 85 -0.61 14.29 12.92
CA ALA A 85 0.22 13.20 12.45
C ALA A 85 1.54 13.11 13.27
N PRO A 86 1.96 11.91 13.69
CA PRO A 86 3.16 11.75 14.49
C PRO A 86 4.41 12.11 13.68
N SER A 87 5.49 12.54 14.35
CA SER A 87 6.71 13.01 13.67
C SER A 87 7.31 12.01 12.69
N ILE A 88 7.23 10.71 13.00
CA ILE A 88 7.68 9.63 12.11
C ILE A 88 6.97 9.67 10.74
N ALA A 89 5.67 9.99 10.73
CA ALA A 89 4.88 10.11 9.52
C ALA A 89 5.24 11.39 8.77
N VAL A 90 5.34 12.51 9.50
CA VAL A 90 5.72 13.81 8.94
C VAL A 90 7.06 13.75 8.24
N GLU A 91 8.06 13.10 8.85
CA GLU A 91 9.39 12.93 8.27
C GLU A 91 9.38 11.99 7.05
N TYR A 92 8.63 10.89 7.13
CA TYR A 92 8.58 9.89 6.06
C TYR A 92 7.86 10.39 4.80
N TRP A 93 6.63 10.88 4.95
CA TRP A 93 5.82 11.41 3.85
C TRP A 93 6.13 12.88 3.51
N LYS A 94 7.04 13.51 4.27
CA LYS A 94 7.42 14.93 4.13
C LYS A 94 6.19 15.85 4.16
N MET A 95 5.33 15.64 5.16
CA MET A 95 4.04 16.33 5.28
C MET A 95 4.27 17.84 5.55
N PRO A 96 3.69 18.74 4.74
CA PRO A 96 3.83 20.17 4.95
C PRO A 96 3.08 20.60 6.23
N GLU A 97 3.44 21.72 6.84
CA GLU A 97 2.94 22.11 8.18
C GLU A 97 1.41 22.30 8.21
N GLU A 98 0.86 22.79 7.11
CA GLU A 98 -0.57 23.00 6.91
C GLU A 98 -1.39 21.71 6.77
N ASN A 99 -0.77 20.57 6.40
CA ASN A 99 -1.45 19.31 6.13
C ASN A 99 -0.89 18.18 7.01
N ARG A 100 -1.06 18.30 8.33
CA ARG A 100 -0.62 17.30 9.32
C ARG A 100 -1.75 16.77 10.17
N THR A 101 -2.98 16.78 9.66
CA THR A 101 -4.12 16.20 10.38
C THR A 101 -4.16 14.68 10.20
N MET A 102 -4.96 14.00 11.02
CA MET A 102 -5.23 12.56 10.85
C MET A 102 -5.84 12.24 9.49
N ARG A 103 -6.71 13.12 8.97
CA ARG A 103 -7.25 13.02 7.62
C ARG A 103 -6.14 13.02 6.57
N ASP A 104 -5.22 13.98 6.65
CA ASP A 104 -4.12 14.11 5.68
C ASP A 104 -3.23 12.87 5.73
N LEU A 105 -2.92 12.37 6.94
CA LEU A 105 -2.15 11.15 7.11
C LEU A 105 -2.80 9.95 6.41
N ILE A 106 -4.11 9.75 6.59
CA ILE A 106 -4.84 8.66 5.93
C ILE A 106 -4.86 8.84 4.42
N MET A 107 -4.88 10.08 3.92
CA MET A 107 -4.77 10.33 2.48
C MET A 107 -3.43 9.89 1.90
N TYR A 108 -2.31 10.12 2.62
CA TYR A 108 -0.99 9.63 2.22
C TYR A 108 -0.93 8.10 2.25
N ILE A 109 -1.44 7.47 3.32
CA ILE A 109 -1.49 6.01 3.44
C ILE A 109 -2.33 5.40 2.31
N ARG A 110 -3.53 5.91 2.07
CA ARG A 110 -4.41 5.45 0.97
C ARG A 110 -3.74 5.58 -0.41
N ALA A 111 -2.97 6.65 -0.61
CA ALA A 111 -2.23 6.88 -1.84
C ALA A 111 -1.14 5.80 -2.06
N ASP A 112 -0.48 5.36 -0.99
CA ASP A 112 0.46 4.25 -1.04
C ASP A 112 -0.26 2.92 -1.38
N GLU A 113 -1.39 2.62 -0.72
CA GLU A 113 -2.14 1.38 -1.01
C GLU A 113 -2.68 1.34 -2.43
N ALA A 114 -3.13 2.49 -2.94
CA ALA A 114 -3.56 2.59 -4.34
C ALA A 114 -2.40 2.27 -5.30
N LYS A 115 -1.16 2.57 -4.90
CA LYS A 115 0.03 2.22 -5.68
C LYS A 115 0.39 0.74 -5.52
N HIS A 116 0.39 0.22 -4.30
CA HIS A 116 0.64 -1.21 -4.04
C HIS A 116 -0.36 -2.08 -4.79
N ARG A 117 -1.63 -1.70 -4.81
CA ARG A 117 -2.69 -2.34 -5.62
C ARG A 117 -2.30 -2.43 -7.09
N GLU A 118 -1.97 -1.31 -7.71
CA GLU A 118 -1.61 -1.28 -9.13
C GLU A 118 -0.38 -2.16 -9.40
N VAL A 119 0.65 -2.05 -8.57
CA VAL A 119 1.90 -2.79 -8.73
C VAL A 119 1.62 -4.29 -8.63
N ASN A 120 0.92 -4.74 -7.59
CA ASN A 120 0.61 -6.15 -7.38
C ASN A 120 -0.31 -6.72 -8.47
N HIS A 121 -1.34 -5.99 -8.91
CA HIS A 121 -2.14 -6.43 -10.05
C HIS A 121 -1.32 -6.50 -11.34
N THR A 122 -0.46 -5.51 -11.60
CA THR A 122 0.43 -5.51 -12.76
C THR A 122 1.36 -6.71 -12.73
N LEU A 123 2.04 -6.95 -11.62
CA LEU A 123 2.91 -8.12 -11.45
C LEU A 123 2.11 -9.42 -11.67
N SER A 124 0.88 -9.52 -11.18
CA SER A 124 0.02 -10.68 -11.43
C SER A 124 -0.37 -10.90 -12.90
N ASN A 125 -0.27 -9.87 -13.75
CA ASN A 125 -0.59 -9.94 -15.18
C ASN A 125 0.63 -10.30 -16.04
N LEU A 126 1.85 -10.25 -15.47
CA LEU A 126 3.09 -10.57 -16.16
C LEU A 126 3.47 -12.05 -16.08
N ASN A 127 4.29 -12.50 -17.02
CA ASN A 127 4.97 -13.78 -16.91
C ASN A 127 6.17 -13.65 -15.95
N GLN A 128 6.02 -14.22 -14.76
CA GLN A 128 7.00 -14.16 -13.67
C GLN A 128 8.37 -14.74 -14.04
N ALA A 129 8.45 -15.61 -15.06
CA ALA A 129 9.70 -16.25 -15.45
C ALA A 129 10.51 -15.45 -16.49
N SER A 130 9.86 -14.57 -17.27
CA SER A 130 10.47 -13.95 -18.45
C SER A 130 10.36 -12.44 -18.51
N ASP A 131 9.30 -11.87 -17.93
CA ASP A 131 8.99 -10.46 -18.10
C ASP A 131 9.75 -9.64 -17.06
N PRO A 132 10.44 -8.55 -17.45
CA PRO A 132 11.14 -7.71 -16.49
C PRO A 132 10.15 -6.91 -15.64
N ASN A 133 10.62 -6.39 -14.51
CA ASN A 133 9.81 -5.53 -13.66
C ASN A 133 9.57 -4.16 -14.36
N PRO A 134 8.33 -3.82 -14.74
CA PRO A 134 8.04 -2.59 -15.48
C PRO A 134 8.29 -1.30 -14.69
N TYR A 135 8.42 -1.38 -13.36
CA TYR A 135 8.69 -0.25 -12.49
C TYR A 135 10.19 0.04 -12.31
N GLN A 136 11.06 -0.76 -12.94
CA GLN A 136 12.52 -0.64 -12.86
C GLN A 136 13.20 -0.52 -14.23
N ILE A 137 12.43 -0.36 -15.31
CA ILE A 137 12.96 -0.21 -16.67
C ILE A 137 12.80 1.23 -17.16
N GLU A 138 13.65 1.62 -18.10
CA GLU A 138 13.48 2.86 -18.86
C GLU A 138 12.63 2.60 -20.10
N TYR A 139 11.60 3.42 -20.29
CA TYR A 139 10.71 3.32 -21.45
C TYR A 139 11.27 4.14 -22.62
N ALA A 140 11.28 3.55 -23.81
CA ALA A 140 11.80 4.20 -25.03
C ALA A 140 11.06 5.50 -25.38
N ASP A 141 9.79 5.61 -25.02
CA ASP A 141 8.99 6.82 -25.19
C ASP A 141 8.27 7.18 -23.87
N PRO A 142 8.89 8.01 -23.01
CA PRO A 142 8.31 8.42 -21.74
C PRO A 142 7.03 9.26 -21.88
N SER A 143 6.71 9.77 -23.07
CA SER A 143 5.49 10.57 -23.28
C SER A 143 4.22 9.71 -23.31
N LYS A 144 4.35 8.42 -23.61
CA LYS A 144 3.22 7.48 -23.60
C LYS A 144 2.89 7.06 -22.17
N PRO A 145 1.62 6.81 -21.84
CA PRO A 145 1.25 6.25 -20.54
C PRO A 145 1.98 4.92 -20.29
N HIS A 146 2.69 4.85 -19.16
CA HIS A 146 3.46 3.67 -18.76
C HIS A 146 3.48 3.54 -17.23
N PRO A 147 3.78 2.34 -16.69
CA PRO A 147 4.01 2.13 -15.26
C PRO A 147 5.12 3.03 -14.71
N THR A 148 4.79 3.90 -13.76
CA THR A 148 5.75 4.75 -13.05
C THR A 148 5.84 4.37 -11.58
N LYS A 149 6.89 4.77 -10.86
CA LYS A 149 6.92 4.60 -9.39
C LYS A 149 5.98 5.58 -8.66
N SER A 150 5.67 6.70 -9.29
CA SER A 150 4.69 7.67 -8.80
C SER A 150 3.25 7.25 -9.13
N LEU A 151 2.29 8.01 -8.61
CA LEU A 151 0.86 7.91 -8.95
C LEU A 151 0.49 8.53 -10.31
N GLN A 152 1.47 8.70 -11.21
CA GLN A 152 1.18 9.10 -12.58
C GLN A 152 0.54 7.92 -13.33
N ASN A 153 -0.54 8.18 -14.07
CA ASN A 153 -1.28 7.18 -14.85
C ASN A 153 -1.81 5.97 -14.05
N PRO A 154 -2.59 6.18 -12.97
CA PRO A 154 -3.01 5.09 -12.11
C PRO A 154 -3.91 4.08 -12.84
N LYS A 155 -3.65 2.79 -12.62
CA LYS A 155 -4.45 1.67 -13.14
C LYS A 155 -4.86 0.73 -12.01
N SER A 156 -6.11 0.80 -11.55
CA SER A 156 -6.58 -0.02 -10.42
C SER A 156 -6.41 -1.52 -10.65
N THR A 157 -6.66 -2.01 -11.86
CA THR A 157 -6.50 -3.43 -12.23
C THR A 157 -5.09 -3.78 -12.71
N GLY A 158 -4.12 -2.88 -12.50
CA GLY A 158 -2.77 -3.00 -13.04
C GLY A 158 -2.68 -2.81 -14.55
N TRP A 159 -1.45 -2.93 -15.05
CA TRP A 159 -1.14 -2.84 -16.46
C TRP A 159 -1.09 -4.23 -17.11
N GLU A 160 -1.62 -4.32 -18.32
CA GLU A 160 -1.53 -5.54 -19.12
C GLU A 160 -0.17 -5.65 -19.79
N LYS A 161 0.32 -6.89 -19.95
CA LYS A 161 1.61 -7.16 -20.60
C LYS A 161 1.74 -6.47 -21.96
N SER A 162 0.69 -6.53 -22.79
CA SER A 162 0.65 -5.95 -24.14
C SER A 162 0.67 -4.41 -24.16
N ALA A 163 0.33 -3.78 -23.03
CA ALA A 163 0.42 -2.33 -22.87
C ALA A 163 1.84 -1.89 -22.49
N ILE A 164 2.64 -2.79 -21.90
CA ILE A 164 4.00 -2.51 -21.40
C ILE A 164 5.06 -2.96 -22.43
N PHE A 165 5.01 -4.21 -22.84
CA PHE A 165 5.99 -4.87 -23.70
C PHE A 165 5.37 -5.07 -25.08
N LYS A 166 5.85 -4.31 -26.07
CA LYS A 166 5.53 -4.50 -27.49
C LYS A 166 6.71 -5.11 -28.22
#